data_AF-A0A4S3M4F9-F1
#
_entry.id   AF-A0A4S3M4F9-F1
#
_cell.length_a   1.000
_cell.length_b   1.000
_cell.length_c   1.000
_cell.angle_alpha   90.00
_cell.angle_beta   90.00
_cell.angle_gamma   90.00
#
_symmetry.space_group_name_H-M   'P 1'
#
loop_
_entity.id
_entity.type
_entity.pdbx_description
1 polymer ?
#
loop_
_entity_poly.entity_id
_entity_poly.type
_entity_poly.pdbx_seq_one_letter_code
_entity_poly.pdbx_strand_id
1 'polypeptide(L)'
;MKYQTQKIAYAYFLVAMALFAVQVTMGLVLGWIYVDGNFLSEILPFNIGRMLHTNSLVVWLLTGFFGAAYYLVPEESEREIHSTKLAYLQLLILVVGTAGVVVTYLFNLFDGNFLLGNEGREFIEQPKWVKAGIVV
;
A
#
# COMPACT_ATOMS: atom_id res chain seq x y z
N MET A 1 -7.47 20.44 16.85
CA MET A 1 -8.40 20.03 15.77
C MET A 1 -9.70 20.76 15.98
N LYS A 2 -10.21 21.44 14.95
CA LYS A 2 -11.52 22.11 15.01
C LYS A 2 -12.67 21.10 14.96
N TYR A 3 -12.46 19.98 14.28
CA TYR A 3 -13.43 18.90 14.08
C TYR A 3 -12.88 17.59 14.64
N GLN A 4 -13.72 16.81 15.33
CA GLN A 4 -13.31 15.55 15.97
C GLN A 4 -12.93 14.48 14.95
N THR A 5 -13.50 14.51 13.75
CA THR A 5 -13.20 13.54 12.68
C THR A 5 -11.84 13.75 12.01
N GLN A 6 -11.17 14.89 12.22
CA GLN A 6 -9.80 15.11 11.71
C GLN A 6 -8.80 14.06 12.28
N LYS A 7 -9.10 13.45 13.42
CA LYS A 7 -8.26 12.38 14.02
C LYS A 7 -8.17 11.11 13.17
N ILE A 8 -9.08 10.91 12.21
CA ILE A 8 -9.02 9.81 11.25
C ILE A 8 -7.69 9.86 10.47
N ALA A 9 -7.25 11.07 10.10
CA ALA A 9 -6.02 11.30 9.34
C ALA A 9 -4.79 10.67 10.02
N TYR A 10 -4.75 10.66 11.36
CA TYR A 10 -3.64 10.06 12.11
C TYR A 10 -3.45 8.57 11.80
N ALA A 11 -4.54 7.80 11.73
CA ALA A 11 -4.47 6.38 11.40
C ALA A 11 -3.95 6.13 9.98
N TYR A 12 -4.41 6.95 9.03
CA TYR A 12 -3.92 6.93 7.65
C TYR A 12 -2.43 7.26 7.57
N PHE A 13 -1.99 8.33 8.23
CA PHE A 13 -0.58 8.71 8.25
C PHE A 13 0.29 7.66 8.93
N LEU A 14 -0.18 7.03 10.01
CA LEU A 14 0.56 5.95 10.65
C LEU A 14 0.80 4.77 9.69
N VAL A 15 -0.24 4.34 8.96
CA VAL A 15 -0.12 3.28 7.95
C VAL A 15 0.77 3.71 6.78
N ALA A 16 0.61 4.94 6.29
CA ALA A 16 1.43 5.48 5.21
C ALA A 16 2.91 5.53 5.60
N MET A 17 3.25 5.94 6.82
CA MET A 17 4.63 5.98 7.32
C MET A 17 5.21 4.56 7.49
N ALA A 18 4.41 3.59 7.92
CA ALA A 18 4.85 2.19 7.98
C ALA A 18 5.16 1.64 6.58
N LEU A 19 4.30 1.92 5.59
CA LEU A 19 4.52 1.52 4.20
C LEU A 19 5.70 2.27 3.56
N PHE A 20 5.90 3.54 3.89
CA PHE A 20 7.09 4.30 3.47
C PHE A 20 8.37 3.65 3.99
N ALA A 21 8.40 3.24 5.27
CA ALA A 21 9.55 2.54 5.84
C ALA A 21 9.84 1.22 5.10
N VAL A 22 8.82 0.43 4.75
CA VAL A 22 8.97 -0.76 3.90
C VAL A 22 9.54 -0.38 2.53
N GLN A 23 8.99 0.66 1.89
CA GLN A 23 9.38 1.10 0.56
C GLN A 23 10.87 1.47 0.49
N VAL A 24 11.36 2.31 1.40
CA VAL A 24 12.76 2.73 1.41
C VAL A 24 13.70 1.58 1.79
N THR A 25 13.26 0.67 2.67
CA THR A 25 14.04 -0.52 3.04
C THR A 25 14.22 -1.43 1.83
N MET A 26 13.15 -1.66 1.05
CA MET A 26 13.25 -2.44 -0.20
C MET A 26 14.10 -1.73 -1.24
N GLY A 27 14.05 -0.39 -1.31
CA GLY A 27 14.94 0.38 -2.19
C GLY A 27 16.42 0.18 -1.83
N LEU A 28 16.74 0.18 -0.54
CA LEU A 28 18.10 -0.08 -0.06
C LEU A 28 18.55 -1.51 -0.37
N VAL A 29 17.69 -2.51 -0.15
CA VAL A 29 17.98 -3.92 -0.47
C VAL A 29 18.25 -4.09 -1.97
N LEU A 30 17.42 -3.51 -2.83
CA LEU A 30 17.63 -3.55 -4.29
C LEU A 30 18.93 -2.87 -4.70
N GLY A 31 19.26 -1.72 -4.10
CA GLY A 31 20.53 -1.04 -4.29
C GLY A 31 21.72 -1.92 -3.91
N TRP A 32 21.61 -2.71 -2.84
CA TRP A 32 22.64 -3.66 -2.45
C TRP A 32 22.75 -4.84 -3.41
N ILE A 33 21.64 -5.37 -3.93
CA ILE A 33 21.66 -6.45 -4.94
C ILE A 33 22.40 -6.01 -6.22
N TYR A 34 22.40 -4.72 -6.57
CA TYR A 34 23.23 -4.21 -7.67
C TYR A 34 24.75 -4.31 -7.39
N VAL A 35 25.16 -4.29 -6.13
CA VAL A 35 26.57 -4.41 -5.70
C VAL A 35 26.95 -5.88 -5.51
N ASP A 36 26.09 -6.67 -4.86
CA ASP A 36 26.24 -8.11 -4.63
C ASP A 36 25.02 -8.86 -5.19
N GLY A 37 25.14 -9.33 -6.44
CA GLY A 37 24.03 -9.96 -7.17
C GLY A 37 23.54 -11.29 -6.59
N ASN A 38 24.30 -11.93 -5.69
CA ASN A 38 23.89 -13.19 -5.05
C ASN A 38 23.17 -12.96 -3.72
N PHE A 39 23.19 -11.75 -3.17
CA PHE A 39 22.54 -11.44 -1.90
C PHE A 39 21.02 -11.70 -1.99
N LEU A 40 20.51 -12.60 -1.15
CA LEU A 40 19.08 -12.99 -1.06
C LEU A 40 18.45 -13.53 -2.35
N SER A 41 19.22 -13.89 -3.39
CA SER A 41 18.69 -14.24 -4.72
C SER A 41 17.68 -15.40 -4.72
N GLU A 42 17.77 -16.33 -3.76
CA GLU A 42 16.85 -17.46 -3.61
C GLU A 42 15.57 -17.14 -2.81
N ILE A 43 15.63 -16.16 -1.90
CA ILE A 43 14.53 -15.85 -0.96
C ILE A 43 13.75 -14.61 -1.41
N LEU A 44 14.46 -13.58 -1.89
CA LEU A 44 13.89 -12.35 -2.41
C LEU A 44 14.57 -12.00 -3.75
N PRO A 45 14.15 -12.63 -4.86
CA PRO A 45 14.63 -12.29 -6.18
C PRO A 45 14.40 -10.80 -6.51
N PHE A 46 15.28 -10.22 -7.31
CA PHE A 46 15.27 -8.79 -7.64
C PHE A 46 13.90 -8.29 -8.16
N ASN A 47 13.24 -9.07 -9.02
CA ASN A 47 11.93 -8.72 -9.56
C ASN A 47 10.85 -8.62 -8.47
N ILE A 48 10.87 -9.52 -7.48
CA ILE A 48 9.93 -9.50 -6.35
C ILE A 48 10.23 -8.30 -5.45
N GLY A 49 11.50 -8.07 -5.11
CA GLY A 49 11.91 -6.89 -4.34
C GLY A 49 11.50 -5.58 -5.03
N ARG A 50 11.66 -5.52 -6.36
CA ARG A 50 11.24 -4.36 -7.18
C ARG A 50 9.75 -4.11 -7.09
N MET A 51 8.93 -5.14 -7.27
CA MET A 51 7.48 -5.01 -7.14
C MET A 51 7.06 -4.54 -5.74
N LEU A 52 7.68 -5.07 -4.68
CA LEU A 52 7.42 -4.61 -3.32
C LEU A 52 7.81 -3.14 -3.14
N HIS A 53 8.93 -2.69 -3.70
CA HIS A 53 9.38 -1.31 -3.67
C HIS A 53 8.43 -0.36 -4.43
N THR A 54 8.07 -0.68 -5.68
CA THR A 54 7.25 0.21 -6.50
C THR A 54 5.78 0.23 -6.08
N ASN A 55 5.22 -0.91 -5.65
CA ASN A 55 3.80 -0.95 -5.28
C ASN A 55 3.57 -0.39 -3.88
N SER A 56 4.51 -0.58 -2.94
CA SER A 56 4.46 0.15 -1.67
C SER A 56 4.57 1.66 -1.86
N LEU A 57 5.40 2.14 -2.82
CA LEU A 57 5.48 3.55 -3.20
C LEU A 57 4.11 4.13 -3.56
N VAL A 58 3.39 3.47 -4.48
CA VAL A 58 2.07 3.92 -4.91
C VAL A 58 1.08 3.92 -3.75
N VAL A 59 1.02 2.82 -3.00
CA VAL A 59 0.02 2.66 -1.95
C VAL A 59 0.25 3.60 -0.76
N TRP A 60 1.50 3.83 -0.34
CA TRP A 60 1.76 4.75 0.78
C TRP A 60 1.43 6.20 0.40
N LEU A 61 1.73 6.62 -0.84
CA LEU A 61 1.38 7.94 -1.34
C LEU A 61 -0.14 8.15 -1.38
N LEU A 62 -0.89 7.18 -1.92
CA LEU A 62 -2.36 7.22 -1.92
C LEU A 62 -2.92 7.28 -0.50
N THR A 63 -2.40 6.45 0.41
CA THR A 63 -2.81 6.45 1.82
C THR A 63 -2.52 7.80 2.48
N GLY A 64 -1.39 8.42 2.15
CA GLY A 64 -1.05 9.78 2.58
C GLY A 64 -2.03 10.83 2.05
N PHE A 65 -2.40 10.77 0.77
CA PHE A 65 -3.39 11.66 0.18
C PHE A 65 -4.78 11.48 0.80
N PHE A 66 -5.21 10.25 1.09
CA PHE A 66 -6.46 10.01 1.83
C PHE A 66 -6.40 10.57 3.26
N GLY A 67 -5.28 10.38 3.97
CA GLY A 67 -5.07 10.99 5.29
C GLY A 67 -5.16 12.52 5.24
N ALA A 68 -4.53 13.15 4.25
CA ALA A 68 -4.59 14.59 4.03
C ALA A 68 -6.03 15.05 3.74
N ALA A 69 -6.78 14.32 2.91
CA ALA A 69 -8.18 14.61 2.64
C ALA A 69 -9.04 14.55 3.91
N TYR A 70 -8.88 13.50 4.74
CA TYR A 70 -9.61 13.39 6.02
C TYR A 70 -9.25 14.48 7.04
N TYR A 71 -8.08 15.11 6.91
CA TYR A 71 -7.69 16.24 7.73
C TYR A 71 -8.26 17.57 7.21
N LEU A 72 -8.15 17.82 5.90
CA LEU A 72 -8.50 19.08 5.26
C LEU A 72 -10.00 19.24 5.00
N VAL A 73 -10.69 18.18 4.54
CA VAL A 73 -12.10 18.27 4.15
C VAL A 73 -13.00 18.78 5.28
N PRO A 74 -12.86 18.34 6.55
CA PRO A 74 -13.65 18.90 7.63
C PRO A 74 -13.42 20.40 7.87
N GLU A 75 -12.16 20.83 7.71
CA GLU A 75 -11.77 22.22 7.92
C GLU A 75 -12.33 23.14 6.82
N GLU A 76 -12.23 22.73 5.57
CA GLU A 76 -12.72 23.50 4.42
C GLU A 76 -14.25 23.43 4.24
N SER A 77 -14.87 22.32 4.66
CA SER A 77 -16.33 22.15 4.57
C SER A 77 -17.08 22.68 5.81
N GLU A 78 -16.33 23.16 6.79
CA GLU A 78 -16.80 23.62 8.10
C GLU A 78 -17.73 22.61 8.83
N ARG A 79 -17.53 21.31 8.60
CA ARG A 79 -18.38 20.24 9.16
C ARG A 79 -17.59 18.94 9.37
N GLU A 80 -18.13 18.06 10.19
CA GLU A 80 -17.56 16.72 10.38
C GLU A 80 -17.67 15.85 9.10
N ILE A 81 -16.75 14.89 8.93
CA ILE A 81 -16.86 13.81 7.93
C ILE A 81 -18.18 13.06 8.14
N HIS A 82 -18.84 12.74 7.02
CA HIS A 82 -20.14 12.06 7.00
C HIS A 82 -20.16 10.75 7.80
N SER A 83 -19.13 9.91 7.69
CA SER A 83 -19.05 8.64 8.41
C SER A 83 -17.60 8.25 8.72
N THR A 84 -17.27 8.22 10.01
CA THR A 84 -15.98 7.69 10.48
C THR A 84 -15.82 6.20 10.21
N LYS A 85 -16.92 5.44 10.28
CA LYS A 85 -16.93 4.00 10.01
C LYS A 85 -16.51 3.69 8.58
N LEU A 86 -16.99 4.47 7.60
CA LEU A 86 -16.60 4.31 6.21
C LEU A 86 -15.11 4.63 6.00
N ALA A 87 -14.60 5.67 6.67
CA ALA A 87 -13.19 6.02 6.58
C ALA A 87 -12.28 4.92 7.12
N TYR A 88 -12.64 4.27 8.23
CA TYR A 88 -11.86 3.14 8.75
C TYR A 88 -12.07 1.86 7.94
N LEU A 89 -13.24 1.65 7.34
CA LEU A 89 -13.48 0.54 6.43
C LEU A 89 -12.61 0.67 5.17
N GLN A 90 -12.52 1.86 4.58
CA GLN A 90 -11.62 2.12 3.45
C GLN A 90 -10.16 1.83 3.83
N LEU A 91 -9.71 2.29 5.01
CA LEU A 91 -8.35 2.00 5.49
C LEU A 91 -8.13 0.49 5.66
N LEU A 92 -9.11 -0.23 6.20
CA LEU A 92 -9.05 -1.68 6.38
C LEU A 92 -8.93 -2.40 5.03
N ILE A 93 -9.73 -2.01 4.03
CA ILE A 93 -9.66 -2.58 2.68
C ILE A 93 -8.26 -2.38 2.08
N LEU A 94 -7.69 -1.18 2.22
CA LEU A 94 -6.32 -0.89 1.75
C LEU A 94 -5.27 -1.73 2.48
N VAL A 95 -5.36 -1.85 3.81
CA VAL A 95 -4.41 -2.64 4.61
C VAL A 95 -4.49 -4.12 4.26
N VAL A 96 -5.70 -4.68 4.18
CA VAL A 96 -5.91 -6.09 3.81
C VAL A 96 -5.46 -6.35 2.37
N GLY A 97 -5.79 -5.45 1.44
CA GLY A 97 -5.33 -5.52 0.06
C GLY A 97 -3.80 -5.51 -0.03
N THR A 98 -3.14 -4.59 0.68
CA THR A 98 -1.68 -4.46 0.70
C THR A 98 -1.01 -5.68 1.32
N ALA A 99 -1.52 -6.18 2.45
CA ALA A 99 -1.02 -7.41 3.05
C ALA A 99 -1.18 -8.61 2.10
N GLY A 100 -2.33 -8.72 1.44
CA GLY A 100 -2.58 -9.72 0.41
C GLY A 100 -1.59 -9.64 -0.75
N VAL A 101 -1.28 -8.44 -1.24
CA VAL A 101 -0.25 -8.21 -2.26
C VAL A 101 1.11 -8.73 -1.80
N VAL A 102 1.57 -8.33 -0.62
CA VAL A 102 2.89 -8.75 -0.10
C VAL A 102 2.98 -10.28 -0.02
N VAL A 103 1.94 -10.92 0.53
CA VAL A 103 1.91 -12.39 0.64
C VAL A 103 1.87 -13.06 -0.73
N THR A 104 1.04 -12.59 -1.66
CA THR A 104 0.99 -13.15 -3.02
C THR A 104 2.35 -13.04 -3.73
N TYR A 105 3.05 -11.91 -3.58
CA TYR A 105 4.34 -11.70 -4.23
C TYR A 105 5.45 -12.58 -3.65
N LEU A 106 5.54 -12.67 -2.32
CA LEU A 106 6.60 -13.44 -1.65
C LEU A 106 6.48 -14.94 -1.86
N PHE A 107 5.25 -15.47 -1.94
CA PHE A 107 5.01 -16.91 -2.04
C PHE A 107 4.52 -17.36 -3.41
N ASN A 108 4.47 -16.46 -4.40
CA ASN A 108 3.92 -16.71 -5.73
C ASN A 108 2.56 -17.43 -5.70
N LEU A 109 1.65 -16.96 -4.83
CA LEU A 109 0.38 -17.65 -4.62
C LEU A 109 -0.52 -17.54 -5.85
N PHE A 110 -1.17 -18.65 -6.19
CA PHE A 110 -2.18 -18.73 -7.26
C PHE A 110 -1.66 -18.25 -8.62
N ASP A 111 -0.42 -18.61 -8.97
CA ASP A 111 0.18 -18.25 -10.25
C ASP A 111 -0.73 -18.60 -11.45
N GLY A 112 -0.83 -17.69 -12.41
CA GLY A 112 -1.73 -17.77 -13.55
C GLY A 112 -3.22 -17.60 -13.26
N ASN A 113 -3.65 -17.47 -12.00
CA ASN A 113 -5.06 -17.25 -11.68
C ASN A 113 -5.49 -15.81 -12.01
N PHE A 114 -6.57 -15.68 -12.79
CA PHE A 114 -7.10 -14.39 -13.23
C PHE A 114 -7.42 -13.40 -12.10
N LEU A 115 -7.92 -13.89 -10.96
CA LEU A 115 -8.40 -13.05 -9.86
C LEU A 115 -7.38 -12.89 -8.74
N LEU A 116 -6.72 -13.98 -8.35
CA LEU A 116 -5.90 -14.10 -7.14
C LEU A 116 -4.39 -14.00 -7.37
N GLY A 117 -3.94 -14.27 -8.59
CA GLY A 117 -2.52 -14.28 -8.94
C GLY A 117 -1.97 -12.90 -9.27
N ASN A 118 -0.65 -12.83 -9.41
CA ASN A 118 0.08 -11.65 -9.89
C ASN A 118 -0.14 -11.43 -11.40
N GLU A 119 -0.33 -10.19 -11.83
CA GLU A 119 -0.52 -9.83 -13.26
C GLU A 119 0.77 -9.57 -14.05
N GLY A 120 1.91 -9.31 -13.38
CA GLY A 120 3.23 -9.22 -14.01
C GLY A 120 3.51 -7.99 -14.87
N ARG A 121 2.62 -6.99 -14.90
CA ARG A 121 2.85 -5.70 -15.56
C ARG A 121 3.24 -4.63 -14.54
N GLU A 122 4.29 -3.86 -14.85
CA GLU A 122 4.84 -2.88 -13.92
C GLU A 122 3.81 -1.89 -13.36
N PHE A 123 3.83 -1.68 -12.04
CA PHE A 123 2.90 -0.87 -11.22
C PHE A 123 1.48 -1.41 -11.09
N ILE A 124 1.14 -2.47 -11.82
CA ILE A 124 -0.18 -3.10 -11.84
C ILE A 124 -0.09 -4.61 -11.64
N GLU A 125 0.93 -5.07 -10.93
CA GLU A 125 1.18 -6.47 -10.58
C GLU A 125 0.17 -7.02 -9.56
N GLN A 126 -0.47 -6.14 -8.77
CA GLN A 126 -1.42 -6.54 -7.74
C GLN A 126 -2.54 -7.44 -8.30
N PRO A 127 -2.96 -8.48 -7.57
CA PRO A 127 -4.11 -9.29 -7.96
C PRO A 127 -5.37 -8.45 -8.19
N LYS A 128 -6.24 -8.91 -9.09
CA LYS A 128 -7.45 -8.15 -9.47
C LYS A 128 -8.39 -7.89 -8.31
N TRP A 129 -8.46 -8.79 -7.33
CA TRP A 129 -9.27 -8.54 -6.13
C TRP A 129 -8.75 -7.35 -5.32
N VAL A 130 -7.43 -7.12 -5.30
CA VAL A 130 -6.83 -5.96 -4.64
C VAL A 130 -7.10 -4.70 -5.46
N LYS A 131 -6.99 -4.78 -6.80
CA LYS A 131 -7.36 -3.65 -7.68
C LYS A 131 -8.80 -3.22 -7.47
N ALA A 132 -9.72 -4.18 -7.37
CA ALA A 132 -11.13 -3.91 -7.05
C ALA A 132 -11.27 -3.26 -5.67
N GLY A 133 -10.53 -3.74 -4.66
CA GLY A 133 -10.50 -3.13 -3.33
C GLY A 133 -9.93 -1.71 -3.30
N ILE A 134 -8.99 -1.35 -4.18
CA ILE A 134 -8.46 0.02 -4.28
C ILE A 134 -9.51 0.99 -4.84
N VAL A 135 -10.43 0.51 -5.69
CA VAL A 135 -11.45 1.34 -6.35
C VAL A 135 -12.63 1.68 -5.43
N VAL A 136 -12.97 0.78 -4.49
CA VAL A 136 -14.16 0.86 -3.64
C VAL A 136 -13.83 1.43 -2.27
#